data_AF-A0A8J4VSH9-F1
#
_entry.id   AF-A0A8J4VSH9-F1
#
_cell.length_a   1.000
_cell.length_b   1.000
_cell.length_c   1.000
_cell.angle_alpha   90.00
_cell.angle_beta   90.00
_cell.angle_gamma   90.00
#
_symmetry.space_group_name_H-M   'P 1'
#
loop_
_entity.id
_entity.type
_entity.pdbx_description
1 polymer ?
#
loop_
_entity_poly.entity_id
_entity_poly.type
_entity_poly.pdbx_seq_one_letter_code
_entity_poly.pdbx_strand_id
1 'polypeptide(L)'
;MDTVYVTDSVVLPSAKMHKSVEEMSINGEEPPQEYFVKDSSFGSMESSDPSLGSIPIIDINIFSLSSSHDPKEVENEIEKLRSALSSGGCFQAIGHGIPSSLLDKLRQVAKQFFALPAEEKHKYSRAANEVEGYGQDRVVSEKQILDWSSRLSLKVFPEGQRRLNFWPENPSDFKDILHEYVVKLKGVMDILFKAMEKSLNLVEGSFSSQFGDNSLIKARFNFYPPCSRPDMVLGVKAHSDRSGTTVLLQDDEVGGLQIFKDDEWINVPVIHHALVVNLGDQMQIMSNGIFKSPLHRVLTNTDKLRISVATFNEPEPDKEIGPVEQLIDEERPRLYRNVKNFAAFNYECFQKGKPPSPRPDLVLGLKPHADGSAITFVLQDKEVEGFQFLKDNQWIRVPAIPQALVINRGDQAEIMSNGIFKSPVHRVVTNSERERISVAVFSSPDSDKEIEPIGRLFNDSRPRLYKKVKNYVDTYFQYYQQGKRPIDAVRY
;
A
#
# COMPACT_ATOMS: atom_id res chain seq x y z
N MET A 1 23.62 30.75 -6.00
CA MET A 1 22.27 31.27 -6.30
C MET A 1 21.95 30.71 -7.66
N ASP A 2 21.42 29.50 -7.71
CA ASP A 2 21.12 28.83 -8.97
C ASP A 2 19.64 28.47 -8.97
N THR A 3 18.95 29.17 -9.85
CA THR A 3 17.51 29.14 -10.08
C THR A 3 17.14 27.79 -10.70
N VAL A 4 16.37 26.99 -9.98
CA VAL A 4 15.78 25.75 -10.51
C VAL A 4 14.64 26.15 -11.45
N TYR A 5 14.81 25.86 -12.73
CA TYR A 5 13.73 25.96 -13.71
C TYR A 5 12.67 24.88 -13.40
N VAL A 6 11.50 25.33 -12.96
CA VAL A 6 10.28 24.52 -12.97
C VAL A 6 9.97 24.26 -14.44
N THR A 7 10.07 23.02 -14.89
CA THR A 7 9.64 22.64 -16.23
C THR A 7 8.12 22.71 -16.26
N ASP A 8 7.60 23.47 -17.23
CA ASP A 8 6.17 23.61 -17.48
C ASP A 8 5.53 22.23 -17.63
N SER A 9 4.68 21.87 -16.66
CA SER A 9 3.79 20.74 -16.80
C SER A 9 2.89 21.01 -18.00
N VAL A 10 3.05 20.23 -19.06
CA VAL A 10 2.14 20.24 -20.21
C VAL A 10 0.73 20.01 -19.68
N VAL A 11 -0.06 21.09 -19.65
CA VAL A 11 -1.49 21.03 -19.36
C VAL A 11 -2.11 20.35 -20.58
N LEU A 12 -2.46 19.07 -20.43
CA LEU A 12 -3.34 18.41 -21.39
C LEU A 12 -4.63 19.25 -21.46
N PRO A 13 -5.11 19.60 -22.67
CA PRO A 13 -6.36 20.34 -22.81
C PRO A 13 -7.47 19.57 -22.09
N SER A 14 -8.32 20.30 -21.34
CA SER A 14 -9.40 19.70 -20.54
C SER A 14 -10.12 18.65 -21.38
N ALA A 15 -9.94 17.38 -21.03
CA ALA A 15 -10.74 16.31 -21.58
C ALA A 15 -12.21 16.74 -21.41
N LYS A 16 -13.00 16.60 -22.48
CA LYS A 16 -14.46 16.86 -22.47
C LYS A 16 -15.02 16.38 -21.15
N MET A 17 -15.81 17.21 -20.46
CA MET A 17 -16.47 16.85 -19.19
C MET A 17 -17.11 15.47 -19.34
N HIS A 18 -16.47 14.44 -18.80
CA HIS A 18 -17.09 13.15 -18.61
C HIS A 18 -18.22 13.37 -17.60
N LYS A 19 -19.36 12.70 -17.80
CA LYS A 19 -20.43 12.66 -16.81
C LYS A 19 -19.84 12.25 -15.47
N SER A 20 -20.31 12.86 -14.39
CA SER A 20 -19.86 12.46 -13.06
C SER A 20 -20.28 11.02 -12.76
N VAL A 21 -19.52 10.34 -11.89
CA VAL A 21 -19.89 8.98 -11.41
C VAL A 21 -21.30 8.96 -10.79
N GLU A 22 -21.72 10.09 -10.20
CA GLU A 22 -23.07 10.24 -9.67
C GLU A 22 -24.14 10.29 -10.77
N GLU A 23 -23.95 11.12 -11.81
CA GLU A 23 -24.87 11.19 -12.95
C GLU A 23 -24.98 9.85 -13.67
N MET A 24 -23.85 9.16 -13.88
CA MET A 24 -23.83 7.84 -14.49
C MET A 24 -24.58 6.80 -13.64
N SER A 25 -24.40 6.85 -12.31
CA SER A 25 -25.11 5.97 -11.38
C SER A 25 -26.62 6.21 -11.38
N ILE A 26 -27.06 7.47 -11.30
CA ILE A 26 -28.49 7.84 -11.31
C ILE A 26 -29.18 7.39 -12.59
N ASN A 27 -28.49 7.45 -13.72
CA ASN A 27 -29.02 7.04 -15.02
C ASN A 27 -28.88 5.54 -15.31
N GLY A 28 -28.26 4.76 -14.41
CA GLY A 28 -28.00 3.33 -14.62
C GLY A 28 -27.04 3.04 -15.77
N GLU A 29 -26.14 3.98 -16.09
CA GLU A 29 -25.19 3.85 -17.19
C GLU A 29 -24.08 2.83 -16.85
N GLU A 30 -23.56 2.12 -17.86
CA GLU A 30 -22.36 1.31 -17.68
C GLU A 30 -21.12 2.19 -17.51
N PRO A 31 -20.19 1.85 -16.60
CA PRO A 31 -18.94 2.58 -16.46
C PRO A 31 -18.13 2.56 -17.76
N PRO A 32 -17.58 3.71 -18.19
CA PRO A 32 -16.62 3.77 -19.28
C PRO A 32 -15.33 2.95 -19.01
N GLN A 33 -14.57 2.65 -20.06
CA GLN A 33 -13.36 1.81 -19.98
C GLN A 33 -12.29 2.37 -19.04
N GLU A 34 -12.23 3.69 -18.84
CA GLU A 34 -11.31 4.34 -17.91
C GLU A 34 -11.57 3.97 -16.44
N TYR A 35 -12.72 3.36 -16.10
CA TYR A 35 -13.00 2.83 -14.76
C TYR A 35 -12.67 1.34 -14.63
N PHE A 36 -12.42 0.64 -15.74
CA PHE A 36 -12.20 -0.80 -15.72
C PHE A 36 -10.81 -1.17 -15.19
N VAL A 37 -10.80 -1.97 -14.15
CA VAL A 37 -9.59 -2.54 -13.58
C VAL A 37 -9.24 -3.81 -14.36
N LYS A 38 -8.22 -3.73 -15.22
CA LYS A 38 -7.68 -4.90 -15.94
C LYS A 38 -6.94 -5.80 -14.95
N ASP A 39 -7.25 -7.11 -14.94
CA ASP A 39 -6.64 -8.19 -14.14
C ASP A 39 -5.61 -7.68 -13.14
N SER A 40 -6.09 -7.24 -11.97
CA SER A 40 -5.21 -6.60 -11.00
C SER A 40 -4.08 -7.55 -10.64
N SER A 41 -2.85 -7.04 -10.67
CA SER A 41 -1.62 -7.71 -10.24
C SER A 41 -1.64 -8.23 -8.78
N PHE A 42 -2.77 -8.09 -8.08
CA PHE A 42 -3.01 -8.43 -6.69
C PHE A 42 -4.25 -9.32 -6.48
N GLY A 43 -4.68 -10.11 -7.48
CA GLY A 43 -5.72 -11.14 -7.31
C GLY A 43 -7.13 -10.73 -7.79
N SER A 44 -8.09 -11.67 -7.72
CA SER A 44 -9.47 -11.48 -8.21
C SER A 44 -10.27 -10.45 -7.38
N MET A 45 -11.37 -9.95 -7.94
CA MET A 45 -12.33 -9.11 -7.21
C MET A 45 -13.27 -9.90 -6.30
N GLU A 46 -13.10 -11.22 -6.23
CA GLU A 46 -13.93 -12.07 -5.39
C GLU A 46 -13.62 -11.82 -3.91
N SER A 47 -14.68 -11.80 -3.09
CA SER A 47 -14.57 -11.76 -1.64
C SER A 47 -13.88 -13.04 -1.16
N SER A 48 -12.81 -12.92 -0.39
CA SER A 48 -12.31 -14.02 0.42
C SER A 48 -13.39 -14.51 1.39
N ASP A 49 -13.31 -15.80 1.75
CA ASP A 49 -14.19 -16.45 2.72
C ASP A 49 -14.26 -15.62 4.01
N PRO A 50 -15.46 -15.32 4.58
CA PRO A 50 -15.57 -14.68 5.88
C PRO A 50 -14.83 -15.41 7.03
N SER A 51 -14.36 -16.65 6.84
CA SER A 51 -13.47 -17.34 7.78
C SER A 51 -11.98 -17.00 7.66
N LEU A 52 -11.55 -16.27 6.61
CA LEU A 52 -10.15 -15.87 6.40
C LEU A 52 -9.85 -14.58 7.19
N GLY A 53 -9.33 -14.75 8.41
CA GLY A 53 -8.66 -13.70 9.20
C GLY A 53 -9.52 -12.48 9.55
N SER A 54 -10.05 -12.42 10.78
CA SER A 54 -10.76 -11.23 11.26
C SER A 54 -9.83 -10.03 11.45
N ILE A 55 -10.26 -8.84 11.04
CA ILE A 55 -9.61 -7.58 11.42
C ILE A 55 -9.67 -7.45 12.95
N PRO A 56 -8.52 -7.26 13.65
CA PRO A 56 -8.49 -7.16 15.10
C PRO A 56 -9.38 -6.04 15.62
N ILE A 57 -10.02 -6.24 16.77
CA ILE A 57 -10.79 -5.21 17.48
C ILE A 57 -9.96 -4.76 18.68
N ILE A 58 -9.76 -3.46 18.86
CA ILE A 58 -9.04 -2.88 20.01
C ILE A 58 -9.99 -1.99 20.80
N ASP A 59 -10.07 -2.19 22.11
CA ASP A 59 -10.81 -1.32 23.01
C ASP A 59 -9.93 -0.17 23.51
N ILE A 60 -10.20 1.03 22.98
CA ILE A 60 -9.43 2.24 23.30
C ILE A 60 -9.67 2.70 24.73
N ASN A 61 -10.81 2.35 25.34
CA ASN A 61 -11.10 2.70 26.72
C ASN A 61 -10.09 2.08 27.68
N ILE A 62 -9.49 0.94 27.32
CA ILE A 62 -8.46 0.26 28.11
C ILE A 62 -7.19 1.12 28.26
N PHE A 63 -6.90 1.99 27.29
CA PHE A 63 -5.72 2.87 27.31
C PHE A 63 -5.97 4.21 28.03
N SER A 64 -7.21 4.50 28.41
CA SER A 64 -7.58 5.79 29.01
C SER A 64 -7.08 5.90 30.45
N LEU A 65 -6.29 6.94 30.76
CA LEU A 65 -5.77 7.19 32.11
C LEU A 65 -6.85 7.40 33.18
N SER A 66 -8.08 7.69 32.76
CA SER A 66 -9.23 7.89 33.67
C SER A 66 -9.87 6.59 34.14
N SER A 67 -9.43 5.45 33.62
CA SER A 67 -10.03 4.14 33.87
C SER A 67 -9.18 3.30 34.82
N SER A 68 -9.81 2.72 35.84
CA SER A 68 -9.17 1.86 36.84
C SER A 68 -9.13 0.41 36.36
N HIS A 69 -8.50 0.16 35.20
CA HIS A 69 -8.37 -1.19 34.64
C HIS A 69 -7.24 -1.96 35.31
N ASP A 70 -7.35 -3.29 35.29
CA ASP A 70 -6.29 -4.19 35.76
C ASP A 70 -5.02 -3.97 34.91
N PRO A 71 -3.83 -3.74 35.50
CA PRO A 71 -2.58 -3.65 34.76
C PRO A 71 -2.37 -4.79 33.75
N LYS A 72 -2.83 -6.00 34.06
CA LYS A 72 -2.73 -7.16 33.16
C LYS A 72 -3.64 -7.05 31.94
N GLU A 73 -4.83 -6.48 32.12
CA GLU A 73 -5.76 -6.20 31.01
C GLU A 73 -5.17 -5.14 30.07
N VAL A 74 -4.58 -4.09 30.63
CA VAL A 74 -3.89 -3.05 29.87
C VAL A 74 -2.72 -3.62 29.08
N GLU A 75 -1.91 -4.49 29.69
CA GLU A 75 -0.78 -5.14 29.02
C GLU A 75 -1.23 -6.04 27.86
N ASN A 76 -2.26 -6.87 28.08
CA ASN A 76 -2.83 -7.72 27.03
C ASN A 76 -3.34 -6.90 25.84
N GLU A 77 -4.04 -5.79 26.09
CA GLU A 77 -4.59 -4.96 25.00
C GLU A 77 -3.48 -4.20 24.26
N ILE A 78 -2.39 -3.82 24.95
CA ILE A 78 -1.18 -3.26 24.31
C ILE A 78 -0.49 -4.28 23.40
N GLU A 79 -0.34 -5.52 23.84
CA GLU A 79 0.24 -6.59 23.01
C GLU A 79 -0.63 -6.88 21.78
N LYS A 80 -1.95 -6.89 21.97
CA LYS A 80 -2.92 -7.05 20.88
C LYS A 80 -2.84 -5.90 19.87
N LEU A 81 -2.73 -4.65 20.35
CA LEU A 81 -2.50 -3.48 19.50
C LEU A 81 -1.20 -3.63 18.70
N ARG A 82 -0.09 -4.00 19.37
CA ARG A 82 1.19 -4.23 18.71
C ARG A 82 1.07 -5.27 17.61
N SER A 83 0.45 -6.41 17.92
CA SER A 83 0.25 -7.52 16.98
C SER A 83 -0.58 -7.11 15.77
N ALA A 84 -1.67 -6.38 15.98
CA ALA A 84 -2.53 -5.87 14.91
C ALA A 84 -1.75 -4.94 13.95
N LEU A 85 -1.00 -4.00 14.52
CA LEU A 85 -0.23 -3.02 13.75
C LEU A 85 1.00 -3.61 13.05
N SER A 86 1.66 -4.61 13.66
CA SER A 86 2.83 -5.28 13.08
C SER A 86 2.50 -6.35 12.04
N SER A 87 1.30 -6.95 12.10
CA SER A 87 0.89 -7.97 11.13
C SER A 87 0.06 -7.41 9.98
N GLY A 88 -0.95 -6.59 10.28
CA GLY A 88 -1.92 -6.09 9.30
C GLY A 88 -1.96 -4.57 9.18
N GLY A 89 -1.27 -3.82 10.05
CA GLY A 89 -1.24 -2.36 9.99
C GLY A 89 -2.59 -1.68 10.24
N CYS A 90 -3.60 -2.43 10.67
CA CYS A 90 -4.95 -1.93 10.86
C CYS A 90 -5.73 -2.71 11.93
N PHE A 91 -6.77 -2.08 12.48
CA PHE A 91 -7.69 -2.65 13.44
C PHE A 91 -9.00 -1.84 13.48
N GLN A 92 -10.03 -2.37 14.14
CA GLN A 92 -11.26 -1.66 14.47
C GLN A 92 -11.24 -1.21 15.93
N ALA A 93 -11.35 0.08 16.16
CA ALA A 93 -11.40 0.70 17.48
C ALA A 93 -12.84 0.74 18.01
N ILE A 94 -13.04 0.22 19.21
CA ILE A 94 -14.24 0.40 20.04
C ILE A 94 -13.88 1.15 21.33
N GLY A 95 -14.86 1.55 22.12
CA GLY A 95 -14.61 2.23 23.40
C GLY A 95 -13.83 3.55 23.27
N HIS A 96 -13.77 4.15 22.07
CA HIS A 96 -13.01 5.36 21.77
C HIS A 96 -13.62 6.65 22.37
N GLY A 97 -14.79 6.56 23.03
CA GLY A 97 -15.37 7.69 23.78
C GLY A 97 -15.98 8.81 22.92
N ILE A 98 -16.03 8.66 21.59
CA ILE A 98 -16.77 9.58 20.71
C ILE A 98 -18.26 9.19 20.80
N PRO A 99 -19.18 10.14 21.10
CA PRO A 99 -20.60 9.82 21.20
C PRO A 99 -21.13 9.22 19.89
N SER A 100 -21.82 8.08 19.98
CA SER A 100 -22.48 7.44 18.83
C SER A 100 -23.37 8.41 18.04
N SER A 101 -24.12 9.26 18.76
CA SER A 101 -24.98 10.28 18.15
C SER A 101 -24.22 11.29 17.29
N LEU A 102 -22.95 11.58 17.61
CA LEU A 102 -22.11 12.47 16.82
C LEU A 102 -21.63 11.77 15.53
N LEU A 103 -21.27 10.48 15.61
CA LEU A 103 -20.90 9.68 14.44
C LEU A 103 -22.08 9.54 13.46
N ASP A 104 -23.28 9.31 14.00
CA ASP A 104 -24.50 9.18 13.20
C ASP A 104 -24.88 10.51 12.54
N LYS A 105 -24.80 11.63 13.28
CA LYS A 105 -24.97 12.98 12.72
C LYS A 105 -23.95 13.28 11.63
N LEU A 106 -22.68 12.93 11.82
CA LEU A 106 -21.63 13.15 10.82
C LEU A 106 -21.91 12.39 9.51
N ARG A 107 -22.36 11.14 9.61
CA ARG A 107 -22.83 10.36 8.45
C ARG A 107 -24.05 11.00 7.81
N GLN A 108 -25.00 11.47 8.61
CA GLN A 108 -26.23 12.10 8.13
C GLN A 108 -25.94 13.36 7.33
N VAL A 109 -25.12 14.28 7.86
CA VAL A 109 -24.78 15.52 7.13
C VAL A 109 -23.96 15.26 5.87
N ALA A 110 -23.12 14.22 5.87
CA ALA A 110 -22.42 13.77 4.67
C ALA A 110 -23.41 13.27 3.60
N LYS A 111 -24.39 12.44 3.98
CA LYS A 111 -25.45 11.96 3.06
C LYS A 111 -26.32 13.10 2.55
N GLN A 112 -26.70 14.05 3.41
CA GLN A 112 -27.48 15.23 3.05
C GLN A 112 -26.73 16.12 2.06
N PHE A 113 -25.45 16.41 2.32
CA PHE A 113 -24.61 17.16 1.39
C PHE A 113 -24.53 16.45 0.02
N PHE A 114 -24.30 15.14 0.01
CA PHE A 114 -24.21 14.38 -1.25
C PHE A 114 -25.54 14.33 -2.01
N ALA A 115 -26.68 14.35 -1.31
CA ALA A 115 -28.00 14.38 -1.91
C ALA A 115 -28.42 15.75 -2.48
N LEU A 116 -27.62 16.81 -2.27
CA LEU A 116 -27.91 18.12 -2.86
C LEU A 116 -27.83 18.07 -4.40
N PRO A 117 -28.54 18.99 -5.10
CA PRO A 117 -28.38 19.16 -6.55
C PRO A 117 -26.90 19.38 -6.94
N ALA A 118 -26.52 18.94 -8.13
CA ALA A 118 -25.15 19.08 -8.63
C ALA A 118 -24.66 20.54 -8.55
N GLU A 119 -25.49 21.50 -8.94
CA GLU A 119 -25.18 22.94 -8.88
C GLU A 119 -24.80 23.42 -7.47
N GLU A 120 -25.47 22.91 -6.43
CA GLU A 120 -25.19 23.26 -5.04
C GLU A 120 -23.86 22.65 -4.57
N LYS A 121 -23.56 21.41 -4.97
CA LYS A 121 -22.28 20.77 -4.64
C LYS A 121 -21.11 21.39 -5.38
N HIS A 122 -21.32 21.84 -6.62
CA HIS A 122 -20.29 22.47 -7.45
C HIS A 122 -19.82 23.83 -6.92
N LYS A 123 -20.57 24.48 -6.02
CA LYS A 123 -20.11 25.67 -5.28
C LYS A 123 -18.83 25.41 -4.47
N TYR A 124 -18.61 24.16 -4.08
CA TYR A 124 -17.46 23.72 -3.30
C TYR A 124 -16.40 23.02 -4.17
N SER A 125 -16.51 23.06 -5.50
CA SER A 125 -15.62 22.32 -6.38
C SER A 125 -14.16 22.74 -6.26
N ARG A 126 -13.27 21.75 -6.29
CA ARG A 126 -11.82 21.98 -6.33
C ARG A 126 -11.37 22.46 -7.71
N ALA A 127 -10.43 23.40 -7.74
CA ALA A 127 -9.71 23.74 -8.97
C ALA A 127 -8.71 22.64 -9.36
N ALA A 128 -8.21 22.65 -10.60
CA ALA A 128 -7.33 21.59 -11.13
C ALA A 128 -5.99 21.41 -10.37
N ASN A 129 -5.52 22.47 -9.71
CA ASN A 129 -4.31 22.49 -8.88
C ASN A 129 -4.62 22.45 -7.36
N GLU A 130 -5.88 22.21 -6.99
CA GLU A 130 -6.35 22.28 -5.62
C GLU A 130 -6.59 20.89 -5.03
N VAL A 131 -6.24 20.71 -3.75
CA VAL A 131 -6.43 19.44 -3.02
C VAL A 131 -7.66 19.45 -2.11
N GLU A 132 -8.17 20.63 -1.77
CA GLU A 132 -9.39 20.84 -0.98
C GLU A 132 -10.61 21.12 -1.88
N GLY A 133 -11.79 20.70 -1.44
CA GLY A 133 -13.05 20.88 -2.16
C GLY A 133 -13.67 19.58 -2.69
N TYR A 134 -14.79 19.74 -3.39
CA TYR A 134 -15.61 18.68 -3.96
C TYR A 134 -15.17 18.29 -5.38
N GLY A 135 -15.15 17.00 -5.67
CA GLY A 135 -15.00 16.47 -7.03
C GLY A 135 -14.32 15.11 -7.09
N GLN A 136 -14.11 14.61 -8.31
CA GLN A 136 -13.37 13.38 -8.58
C GLN A 136 -11.86 13.61 -8.59
N ASP A 137 -11.09 12.52 -8.49
CA ASP A 137 -9.62 12.60 -8.56
C ASP A 137 -9.16 13.21 -9.88
N ARG A 138 -8.01 13.90 -9.82
CA ARG A 138 -7.40 14.51 -11.00
C ARG A 138 -7.01 13.43 -12.00
N VAL A 139 -7.44 13.61 -13.25
CA VAL A 139 -6.96 12.82 -14.39
C VAL A 139 -5.63 13.40 -14.86
N VAL A 140 -4.56 12.62 -14.75
CA VAL A 140 -3.19 13.03 -15.14
C VAL A 140 -2.66 12.28 -16.37
N SER A 141 -3.38 11.27 -16.83
CA SER A 141 -3.03 10.47 -18.01
C SER A 141 -4.27 9.83 -18.60
N GLU A 142 -4.32 9.70 -19.92
CA GLU A 142 -5.36 8.92 -20.63
C GLU A 142 -5.34 7.43 -20.29
N LYS A 143 -4.23 6.92 -19.73
CA LYS A 143 -4.10 5.51 -19.31
C LYS A 143 -4.47 5.30 -17.84
N GLN A 144 -4.84 6.35 -17.12
CA GLN A 144 -5.17 6.27 -15.70
C GLN A 144 -6.52 5.56 -15.50
N ILE A 145 -6.54 4.59 -14.58
CA ILE A 145 -7.79 4.00 -14.10
C ILE A 145 -8.40 4.95 -13.07
N LEU A 146 -9.67 5.32 -13.29
CA LEU A 146 -10.45 6.22 -12.45
C LEU A 146 -11.17 5.46 -11.35
N ASP A 147 -11.34 6.14 -10.21
CA ASP A 147 -12.04 5.60 -9.05
C ASP A 147 -13.56 5.88 -9.19
N TRP A 148 -14.41 4.90 -8.91
CA TRP A 148 -15.87 5.05 -8.87
C TRP A 148 -16.31 5.75 -7.58
N SER A 149 -15.87 7.00 -7.39
CA SER A 149 -16.20 7.82 -6.22
C SER A 149 -16.17 9.31 -6.50
N SER A 150 -16.98 10.05 -5.73
CA SER A 150 -16.86 11.49 -5.55
C SER A 150 -16.32 11.78 -4.16
N ARG A 151 -15.59 12.89 -3.98
CA ARG A 151 -14.91 13.21 -2.72
C ARG A 151 -15.11 14.66 -2.34
N LEU A 152 -15.27 14.94 -1.05
CA LEU A 152 -15.11 16.27 -0.46
C LEU A 152 -13.92 16.22 0.50
N SER A 153 -12.84 16.92 0.16
CA SER A 153 -11.62 16.97 0.98
C SER A 153 -11.50 18.32 1.67
N LEU A 154 -11.32 18.33 2.99
CA LEU A 154 -11.25 19.53 3.81
C LEU A 154 -10.05 19.46 4.74
N LYS A 155 -9.27 20.54 4.82
CA LYS A 155 -8.33 20.70 5.93
C LYS A 155 -9.11 21.06 7.19
N VAL A 156 -8.89 20.31 8.27
CA VAL A 156 -9.60 20.48 9.55
C VAL A 156 -8.69 20.89 10.71
N PHE A 157 -7.38 20.65 10.62
CA PHE A 157 -6.38 21.13 11.57
C PHE A 157 -5.05 21.44 10.84
N PRO A 158 -4.30 22.48 11.23
CA PRO A 158 -4.62 23.48 12.27
C PRO A 158 -5.77 24.41 11.87
N GLU A 159 -6.49 24.94 12.86
CA GLU A 159 -7.74 25.70 12.63
C GLU A 159 -7.54 26.95 11.79
N GLY A 160 -6.45 27.70 12.06
CA GLY A 160 -6.11 28.92 11.33
C GLY A 160 -5.75 28.70 9.86
N GLN A 161 -5.57 27.44 9.42
CA GLN A 161 -5.31 27.10 8.03
C GLN A 161 -6.54 26.55 7.29
N ARG A 162 -7.71 26.47 7.94
CA ARG A 162 -8.96 26.00 7.34
C ARG A 162 -9.41 26.95 6.24
N ARG A 163 -9.80 26.40 5.08
CA ARG A 163 -10.37 27.17 3.97
C ARG A 163 -11.87 27.04 3.95
N LEU A 164 -12.54 27.90 4.72
CA LEU A 164 -13.98 27.82 4.96
C LEU A 164 -14.84 27.99 3.71
N ASN A 165 -14.31 28.53 2.61
CA ASN A 165 -14.99 28.60 1.33
C ASN A 165 -15.28 27.21 0.72
N PHE A 166 -14.56 26.16 1.13
CA PHE A 166 -14.85 24.77 0.72
C PHE A 166 -15.76 24.02 1.69
N TRP A 167 -16.06 24.60 2.85
CA TRP A 167 -16.88 23.94 3.86
C TRP A 167 -18.36 24.14 3.54
N PRO A 168 -19.14 23.06 3.38
CA PRO A 168 -20.57 23.15 3.10
C PRO A 168 -21.33 24.02 4.09
N GLU A 169 -22.25 24.83 3.57
CA GLU A 169 -23.22 25.61 4.35
C GLU A 169 -24.59 24.95 4.39
N ASN A 170 -24.80 23.94 3.55
CA ASN A 170 -25.97 23.09 3.52
C ASN A 170 -25.48 21.62 3.57
N PRO A 171 -25.86 20.84 4.59
CA PRO A 171 -26.71 21.21 5.72
C PRO A 171 -26.03 22.21 6.68
N SER A 172 -26.82 23.03 7.37
CA SER A 172 -26.33 24.18 8.16
C SER A 172 -25.45 23.80 9.35
N ASP A 173 -25.62 22.57 9.85
CA ASP A 173 -24.89 22.01 10.99
C ASP A 173 -23.61 21.26 10.57
N PHE A 174 -23.32 21.14 9.26
CA PHE A 174 -22.16 20.39 8.75
C PHE A 174 -20.84 20.84 9.40
N LYS A 175 -20.62 22.16 9.46
CA LYS A 175 -19.35 22.73 9.96
C LYS A 175 -19.15 22.42 11.44
N ASP A 176 -20.20 22.60 12.24
CA ASP A 176 -20.15 22.40 13.70
C ASP A 176 -19.99 20.92 14.06
N ILE A 177 -20.72 20.03 13.37
CA ILE A 177 -20.61 18.58 13.57
C ILE A 177 -19.22 18.07 13.20
N LEU A 178 -18.67 18.52 12.06
CA LEU A 178 -17.31 18.14 11.66
C LEU A 178 -16.27 18.66 12.66
N HIS A 179 -16.42 19.90 13.14
CA HIS A 179 -15.52 20.46 14.14
C HIS A 179 -15.55 19.65 15.44
N GLU A 180 -16.74 19.36 15.99
CA GLU A 180 -16.88 18.58 17.22
C GLU A 180 -16.27 17.17 17.06
N TYR A 181 -16.52 16.51 15.93
CA TYR A 181 -15.93 15.20 15.62
C TYR A 181 -14.40 15.26 15.62
N VAL A 182 -13.80 16.24 14.94
CA VAL A 182 -12.33 16.36 14.83
C VAL A 182 -11.70 16.62 16.19
N VAL A 183 -12.31 17.46 17.04
CA VAL A 183 -11.81 17.71 18.40
C VAL A 183 -11.78 16.41 19.22
N LYS A 184 -12.85 15.62 19.19
CA LYS A 184 -12.90 14.33 19.90
C LYS A 184 -11.92 13.32 19.32
N LEU A 185 -11.82 13.25 17.99
CA LEU A 185 -10.92 12.34 17.29
C LEU A 185 -9.45 12.62 17.59
N LYS A 186 -9.05 13.89 17.75
CA LYS A 186 -7.69 14.23 18.18
C LYS A 186 -7.33 13.61 19.53
N GLY A 187 -8.25 13.66 20.50
CA GLY A 187 -8.05 12.99 21.79
C GLY A 187 -7.87 11.48 21.66
N VAL A 188 -8.61 10.84 20.74
CA VAL A 188 -8.43 9.41 20.41
C VAL A 188 -7.07 9.14 19.80
N MET A 189 -6.62 9.97 18.85
CA MET A 189 -5.30 9.85 18.22
C MET A 189 -4.16 10.01 19.25
N ASP A 190 -4.30 10.94 20.20
CA ASP A 190 -3.30 11.13 21.26
C ASP A 190 -3.19 9.88 22.16
N ILE A 191 -4.32 9.28 22.55
CA ILE A 191 -4.34 8.02 23.31
C ILE A 191 -3.67 6.89 22.50
N LEU A 192 -4.00 6.78 21.21
CA LEU A 192 -3.42 5.78 20.32
C LEU A 192 -1.91 5.93 20.16
N PHE A 193 -1.40 7.16 20.02
CA PHE A 193 0.03 7.41 19.88
C PHE A 193 0.80 6.95 21.12
N LYS A 194 0.30 7.27 22.32
CA LYS A 194 0.90 6.80 23.58
C LYS A 194 0.86 5.29 23.71
N ALA A 195 -0.26 4.66 23.33
CA ALA A 195 -0.39 3.20 23.38
C ALA A 195 0.59 2.52 22.40
N MET A 196 0.76 3.07 21.19
CA MET A 196 1.73 2.58 20.21
C MET A 196 3.18 2.71 20.71
N GLU A 197 3.54 3.86 21.28
CA GLU A 197 4.86 4.09 21.86
C GLU A 197 5.14 3.12 23.00
N LYS A 198 4.20 2.99 23.94
CA LYS A 198 4.28 2.01 25.03
C LYS A 198 4.43 0.58 24.53
N SER A 199 3.69 0.21 23.47
CA SER A 199 3.79 -1.12 22.87
C SER A 199 5.18 -1.44 22.32
N LEU A 200 5.96 -0.43 21.96
CA LEU A 200 7.33 -0.55 21.45
C LEU A 200 8.40 -0.24 22.50
N ASN A 201 8.02 -0.05 23.76
CA ASN A 201 8.91 0.41 24.85
C ASN A 201 9.60 1.75 24.53
N LEU A 202 8.90 2.64 23.84
CA LEU A 202 9.37 3.98 23.53
C LEU A 202 9.00 4.98 24.62
N VAL A 203 9.73 6.08 24.65
CA VAL A 203 9.37 7.23 25.48
C VAL A 203 8.12 7.90 24.89
N GLU A 204 7.23 8.36 25.76
CA GLU A 204 6.05 9.11 25.34
C GLU A 204 6.46 10.32 24.48
N GLY A 205 5.84 10.45 23.31
CA GLY A 205 6.11 11.50 22.33
C GLY A 205 7.17 11.17 21.28
N SER A 206 7.76 9.97 21.28
CA SER A 206 8.69 9.53 20.23
C SER A 206 8.11 9.61 18.81
N PHE A 207 6.82 9.32 18.62
CA PHE A 207 6.16 9.47 17.32
C PHE A 207 5.59 10.87 17.14
N SER A 208 4.86 11.41 18.13
CA SER A 208 4.18 12.70 17.97
C SER A 208 5.15 13.86 17.70
N SER A 209 6.36 13.84 18.27
CA SER A 209 7.41 14.84 18.00
C SER A 209 7.85 14.91 16.54
N GLN A 210 7.71 13.81 15.79
CA GLN A 210 7.98 13.77 14.35
C GLN A 210 6.82 14.32 13.51
N PHE A 211 5.62 14.52 14.07
CA PHE A 211 4.53 15.19 13.36
C PHE A 211 4.64 16.71 13.37
N GLY A 212 5.39 17.28 14.32
CA GLY A 212 5.49 18.72 14.55
C GLY A 212 4.37 19.27 15.44
N ASP A 213 4.46 20.55 15.77
CA ASP A 213 3.52 21.23 16.69
C ASP A 213 2.17 21.54 16.00
N ASN A 214 2.18 21.64 14.68
CA ASN A 214 1.06 21.98 13.80
C ASN A 214 0.85 20.88 12.76
N SER A 215 0.76 19.63 13.24
CA SER A 215 0.38 18.49 12.39
C SER A 215 -0.84 18.80 11.53
N LEU A 216 -0.88 18.20 10.35
CA LEU A 216 -1.90 18.47 9.35
C LEU A 216 -2.97 17.39 9.41
N ILE A 217 -4.20 17.76 9.76
CA ILE A 217 -5.35 16.85 9.72
C ILE A 217 -6.28 17.24 8.58
N LYS A 218 -6.58 16.26 7.73
CA LYS A 218 -7.51 16.39 6.61
C LYS A 218 -8.66 15.41 6.78
N ALA A 219 -9.89 15.89 6.66
CA ALA A 219 -11.07 15.05 6.54
C ALA A 219 -11.44 14.88 5.07
N ARG A 220 -11.72 13.64 4.65
CA ARG A 220 -12.20 13.30 3.32
C ARG A 220 -13.49 12.52 3.45
N PHE A 221 -14.56 13.10 2.95
CA PHE A 221 -15.83 12.42 2.76
C PHE A 221 -15.78 11.74 1.40
N ASN A 222 -15.93 10.42 1.38
CA ASN A 222 -15.98 9.64 0.15
C ASN A 222 -17.41 9.16 -0.08
N PHE A 223 -17.88 9.30 -1.32
CA PHE A 223 -19.20 8.91 -1.76
C PHE A 223 -19.06 7.90 -2.90
N TYR A 224 -19.59 6.69 -2.70
CA TYR A 224 -19.53 5.59 -3.64
C TYR A 224 -20.95 5.24 -4.07
N PRO A 225 -21.48 5.89 -5.13
CA PRO A 225 -22.82 5.60 -5.59
C PRO A 225 -22.88 4.21 -6.24
N PRO A 226 -24.08 3.60 -6.32
CA PRO A 226 -24.26 2.29 -6.95
C PRO A 226 -23.65 2.22 -8.35
N CYS A 227 -23.12 1.06 -8.71
CA CYS A 227 -22.50 0.81 -10.01
C CYS A 227 -23.23 -0.34 -10.71
N SER A 228 -23.50 -0.21 -12.00
CA SER A 228 -24.08 -1.28 -12.82
C SER A 228 -23.11 -2.44 -13.08
N ARG A 229 -21.80 -2.20 -12.96
CA ARG A 229 -20.71 -3.19 -13.17
C ARG A 229 -19.69 -3.16 -12.01
N PRO A 230 -20.10 -3.50 -10.78
CA PRO A 230 -19.20 -3.48 -9.62
C PRO A 230 -18.09 -4.55 -9.73
N ASP A 231 -18.27 -5.54 -10.60
CA ASP A 231 -17.29 -6.58 -10.96
C ASP A 231 -16.11 -6.07 -11.79
N MET A 232 -16.21 -4.86 -12.36
CA MET A 232 -15.21 -4.29 -13.26
C MET A 232 -14.51 -3.05 -12.69
N VAL A 233 -15.06 -2.43 -11.64
CA VAL A 233 -14.60 -1.13 -11.14
C VAL A 233 -14.31 -1.18 -9.64
N LEU A 234 -13.50 -0.24 -9.17
CA LEU A 234 -13.26 -0.04 -7.74
C LEU A 234 -13.76 1.33 -7.32
N GLY A 235 -14.38 1.41 -6.14
CA GLY A 235 -14.68 2.68 -5.48
C GLY A 235 -13.40 3.46 -5.16
N VAL A 236 -12.34 2.75 -4.74
CA VAL A 236 -10.96 3.26 -4.67
C VAL A 236 -10.00 2.13 -5.05
N LYS A 237 -9.09 2.40 -6.00
CA LYS A 237 -8.00 1.49 -6.38
C LYS A 237 -7.10 1.09 -5.20
N ALA A 238 -6.40 -0.04 -5.35
CA ALA A 238 -5.44 -0.52 -4.37
C ALA A 238 -4.33 0.52 -4.11
N HIS A 239 -4.13 0.90 -2.86
CA HIS A 239 -3.10 1.85 -2.43
C HIS A 239 -2.73 1.64 -0.96
N SER A 240 -1.59 2.20 -0.54
CA SER A 240 -1.29 2.44 0.86
C SER A 240 -1.54 3.91 1.18
N ASP A 241 -1.86 4.19 2.44
CA ASP A 241 -2.06 5.57 2.88
C ASP A 241 -0.72 6.26 3.09
N ARG A 242 -0.65 7.52 2.67
CA ARG A 242 0.55 8.34 2.90
C ARG A 242 0.62 8.96 4.27
N SER A 243 -0.49 9.00 5.01
CA SER A 243 -0.57 9.60 6.34
C SER A 243 0.36 8.89 7.33
N GLY A 244 0.52 9.43 8.53
CA GLY A 244 1.04 8.62 9.62
C GLY A 244 -0.04 7.67 10.13
N THR A 245 -1.24 8.21 10.37
CA THR A 245 -2.40 7.44 10.79
C THR A 245 -3.64 7.93 10.09
N THR A 246 -4.49 7.01 9.67
CA THR A 246 -5.83 7.27 9.14
C THR A 246 -6.85 6.68 10.10
N VAL A 247 -7.88 7.46 10.43
CA VAL A 247 -9.06 6.97 11.14
C VAL A 247 -10.28 7.14 10.24
N LEU A 248 -10.98 6.04 10.00
CA LEU A 248 -12.08 5.93 9.06
C LEU A 248 -13.37 5.61 9.81
N LEU A 249 -14.34 6.53 9.71
CA LEU A 249 -15.73 6.24 10.00
C LEU A 249 -16.37 5.63 8.74
N GLN A 250 -16.72 4.35 8.79
CA GLN A 250 -17.41 3.66 7.70
C GLN A 250 -18.89 4.06 7.63
N ASP A 251 -19.55 3.73 6.52
CA ASP A 251 -21.01 3.64 6.48
C ASP A 251 -21.49 2.68 7.57
N ASP A 252 -22.73 2.87 8.01
CA ASP A 252 -23.30 2.10 9.11
C ASP A 252 -23.84 0.73 8.69
N GLU A 253 -24.16 0.56 7.40
CA GLU A 253 -24.72 -0.69 6.86
C GLU A 253 -23.91 -1.24 5.68
N VAL A 254 -23.25 -0.37 4.90
CA VAL A 254 -22.64 -0.75 3.63
C VAL A 254 -21.11 -0.92 3.76
N GLY A 255 -20.68 -2.18 3.73
CA GLY A 255 -19.26 -2.55 3.67
C GLY A 255 -18.61 -2.21 2.32
N GLY A 256 -17.34 -2.57 2.16
CA GLY A 256 -16.64 -2.43 0.88
C GLY A 256 -15.14 -2.19 1.01
N LEU A 257 -14.65 -1.80 2.20
CA LEU A 257 -13.23 -1.71 2.46
C LEU A 257 -12.61 -3.12 2.48
N GLN A 258 -11.51 -3.29 1.75
CA GLN A 258 -10.68 -4.49 1.79
C GLN A 258 -9.24 -4.14 2.12
N ILE A 259 -8.60 -4.95 2.96
CA ILE A 259 -7.18 -4.87 3.32
C ILE A 259 -6.45 -6.06 2.70
N PHE A 260 -5.30 -5.83 2.08
CA PHE A 260 -4.45 -6.90 1.57
C PHE A 260 -3.51 -7.39 2.68
N LYS A 261 -3.62 -8.66 3.06
CA LYS A 261 -2.82 -9.30 4.08
C LYS A 261 -2.61 -10.77 3.72
N ASP A 262 -1.40 -11.28 3.94
CA ASP A 262 -1.04 -12.68 3.68
C ASP A 262 -1.39 -13.15 2.26
N ASP A 263 -1.10 -12.28 1.27
CA ASP A 263 -1.38 -12.44 -0.16
C ASP A 263 -2.87 -12.50 -0.55
N GLU A 264 -3.77 -12.11 0.36
CA GLU A 264 -5.22 -12.15 0.16
C GLU A 264 -5.91 -10.83 0.51
N TRP A 265 -7.01 -10.53 -0.18
CA TRP A 265 -7.88 -9.39 0.14
C TRP A 265 -8.88 -9.78 1.21
N ILE A 266 -8.81 -9.18 2.39
CA ILE A 266 -9.69 -9.42 3.53
C ILE A 266 -10.73 -8.30 3.61
N ASN A 267 -12.01 -8.66 3.69
CA ASN A 267 -13.09 -7.70 3.92
C ASN A 267 -13.02 -7.14 5.36
N VAL A 268 -13.11 -5.82 5.49
CA VAL A 268 -13.30 -5.19 6.81
C VAL A 268 -14.80 -5.15 7.12
N PRO A 269 -15.29 -5.91 8.12
CA PRO A 269 -16.70 -5.92 8.45
C PRO A 269 -17.14 -4.55 8.98
N VAL A 270 -18.42 -4.23 8.79
CA VAL A 270 -19.01 -3.04 9.41
C VAL A 270 -19.43 -3.39 10.82
N ILE A 271 -18.77 -2.78 11.81
CA ILE A 271 -19.18 -2.83 13.22
C ILE A 271 -19.80 -1.47 13.57
N HIS A 272 -21.02 -1.50 14.08
CA HIS A 272 -21.77 -0.30 14.44
C HIS A 272 -20.94 0.60 15.38
N HIS A 273 -20.83 1.88 15.01
CA HIS A 273 -20.02 2.91 15.69
C HIS A 273 -18.51 2.67 15.83
N ALA A 274 -17.97 1.53 15.38
CA ALA A 274 -16.52 1.33 15.40
C ALA A 274 -15.80 2.22 14.38
N LEU A 275 -14.59 2.63 14.73
CA LEU A 275 -13.70 3.34 13.82
C LEU A 275 -12.65 2.37 13.27
N VAL A 276 -12.42 2.36 11.97
CA VAL A 276 -11.27 1.62 11.41
C VAL A 276 -10.04 2.50 11.53
N VAL A 277 -8.97 1.99 12.11
CA VAL A 277 -7.66 2.66 12.17
C VAL A 277 -6.70 1.89 11.28
N ASN A 278 -6.03 2.59 10.36
CA ASN A 278 -4.93 2.03 9.58
C ASN A 278 -3.73 2.98 9.63
N LEU A 279 -2.53 2.40 9.66
CA LEU A 279 -1.30 3.17 9.58
C LEU A 279 -0.92 3.42 8.13
N GLY A 280 -0.29 4.56 7.89
CA GLY A 280 0.26 4.89 6.58
C GLY A 280 1.78 4.78 6.55
N ASP A 281 2.32 5.05 5.36
CA ASP A 281 3.74 4.88 5.04
C ASP A 281 4.65 5.69 5.97
N GLN A 282 4.20 6.87 6.43
CA GLN A 282 5.00 7.72 7.32
C GLN A 282 5.19 7.05 8.69
N MET A 283 4.17 6.38 9.24
CA MET A 283 4.32 5.64 10.50
C MET A 283 5.12 4.35 10.33
N GLN A 284 5.01 3.69 9.17
CA GLN A 284 5.89 2.56 8.84
C GLN A 284 7.37 2.98 8.82
N ILE A 285 7.68 4.17 8.26
CA ILE A 285 9.03 4.74 8.29
C ILE A 285 9.46 5.03 9.73
N MET A 286 8.63 5.74 10.50
CA MET A 286 8.95 6.12 11.90
C MET A 286 9.18 4.90 12.80
N SER A 287 8.41 3.83 12.61
CA SER A 287 8.53 2.59 13.37
C SER A 287 9.65 1.66 12.86
N ASN A 288 10.50 2.12 11.94
CA ASN A 288 11.54 1.32 11.29
C ASN A 288 10.99 0.02 10.66
N GLY A 289 9.75 0.03 10.16
CA GLY A 289 9.10 -1.11 9.51
C GLY A 289 8.48 -2.13 10.47
N ILE A 290 8.48 -1.86 11.78
CA ILE A 290 7.84 -2.72 12.78
C ILE A 290 6.32 -2.69 12.60
N PHE A 291 5.75 -1.50 12.44
CA PHE A 291 4.35 -1.37 12.05
C PHE A 291 4.21 -1.33 10.53
N LYS A 292 3.10 -1.86 10.03
CA LYS A 292 2.85 -2.00 8.59
C LYS A 292 1.91 -0.92 8.07
N SER A 293 2.17 -0.46 6.86
CA SER A 293 1.26 0.34 6.04
C SER A 293 0.56 -0.62 5.07
N PRO A 294 -0.72 -1.00 5.31
CA PRO A 294 -1.38 -2.00 4.52
C PRO A 294 -1.82 -1.44 3.16
N LEU A 295 -1.68 -2.26 2.12
CA LEU A 295 -2.42 -2.05 0.88
C LEU A 295 -3.91 -2.26 1.15
N HIS A 296 -4.74 -1.36 0.65
CA HIS A 296 -6.17 -1.42 0.81
C HIS A 296 -6.89 -0.91 -0.44
N ARG A 297 -8.12 -1.40 -0.68
CA ARG A 297 -9.00 -0.98 -1.78
C ARG A 297 -10.43 -0.85 -1.29
N VAL A 298 -11.28 -0.20 -2.08
CA VAL A 298 -12.71 -0.08 -1.77
C VAL A 298 -13.51 -0.62 -2.94
N LEU A 299 -14.34 -1.64 -2.67
CA LEU A 299 -15.33 -2.18 -3.59
C LEU A 299 -16.54 -1.25 -3.68
N THR A 300 -17.26 -1.34 -4.80
CA THR A 300 -18.60 -0.76 -4.96
C THR A 300 -19.64 -1.87 -5.05
N ASN A 301 -20.93 -1.52 -5.15
CA ASN A 301 -22.04 -2.46 -5.20
C ASN A 301 -23.15 -1.94 -6.14
N THR A 302 -24.14 -2.77 -6.46
CA THR A 302 -25.24 -2.43 -7.39
C THR A 302 -26.39 -1.65 -6.77
N ASP A 303 -26.52 -1.63 -5.43
CA ASP A 303 -27.82 -1.38 -4.80
C ASP A 303 -27.84 -0.14 -3.88
N LYS A 304 -26.76 0.09 -3.12
CA LYS A 304 -26.70 1.07 -2.04
C LYS A 304 -25.53 2.04 -2.20
N LEU A 305 -25.81 3.33 -2.01
CA LEU A 305 -24.77 4.33 -1.76
C LEU A 305 -23.98 3.93 -0.51
N ARG A 306 -22.66 3.85 -0.63
CA ARG A 306 -21.75 3.79 0.51
C ARG A 306 -21.15 5.16 0.74
N ILE A 307 -21.05 5.58 2.01
CA ILE A 307 -20.26 6.74 2.41
C ILE A 307 -19.14 6.36 3.36
N SER A 308 -18.12 7.21 3.49
CA SER A 308 -17.15 7.08 4.57
C SER A 308 -16.50 8.44 4.85
N VAL A 309 -16.04 8.64 6.08
CA VAL A 309 -15.27 9.83 6.48
C VAL A 309 -13.89 9.39 6.94
N ALA A 310 -12.90 9.56 6.06
CA ALA A 310 -11.50 9.27 6.37
C ALA A 310 -10.83 10.53 6.92
N THR A 311 -10.16 10.41 8.06
CA THR A 311 -9.40 11.50 8.67
C THR A 311 -7.92 11.13 8.70
N PHE A 312 -7.12 11.87 7.95
CA PHE A 312 -5.69 11.64 7.77
C PHE A 312 -4.91 12.56 8.69
N ASN A 313 -4.09 11.98 9.58
CA ASN A 313 -3.10 12.71 10.35
C ASN A 313 -1.75 12.64 9.66
N GLU A 314 -1.21 13.78 9.25
CA GLU A 314 0.05 13.92 8.54
C GLU A 314 1.01 14.80 9.34
N PRO A 315 2.31 14.52 9.34
CA PRO A 315 3.33 15.47 9.75
C PRO A 315 3.22 16.79 8.98
N GLU A 316 3.72 17.86 9.59
CA GLU A 316 3.90 19.13 8.90
C GLU A 316 4.68 18.94 7.58
N PRO A 317 4.34 19.67 6.49
CA PRO A 317 4.94 19.45 5.17
C PRO A 317 6.48 19.40 5.16
N ASP A 318 7.13 20.36 5.83
CA ASP A 318 8.58 20.50 5.84
C ASP A 318 9.28 19.70 6.97
N LYS A 319 8.51 18.98 7.79
CA LYS A 319 9.05 18.18 8.87
C LYS A 319 9.77 16.97 8.32
N GLU A 320 10.99 16.77 8.80
CA GLU A 320 11.74 15.55 8.52
C GLU A 320 11.23 14.43 9.43
N ILE A 321 10.96 13.29 8.83
CA ILE A 321 10.59 12.06 9.54
C ILE A 321 11.60 10.96 9.23
N GLY A 322 11.75 10.01 10.14
CA GLY A 322 12.64 8.87 9.98
C GLY A 322 12.44 7.85 11.10
N PRO A 323 13.10 6.68 11.01
CA PRO A 323 13.09 5.70 12.10
C PRO A 323 13.42 6.35 13.45
N VAL A 324 12.58 6.13 14.45
CA VAL A 324 12.87 6.54 15.83
C VAL A 324 14.16 5.83 16.27
N GLU A 325 15.14 6.59 16.77
CA GLU A 325 16.48 6.06 17.08
C GLU A 325 16.45 4.89 18.08
N GLN A 326 15.51 4.89 19.03
CA GLN A 326 15.31 3.81 20.01
C GLN A 326 14.88 2.47 19.37
N LEU A 327 14.47 2.47 18.09
CA LEU A 327 14.09 1.27 17.33
C LEU A 327 15.21 0.78 16.40
N ILE A 328 16.41 1.35 16.53
CA ILE A 328 17.58 1.01 15.71
C ILE A 328 18.66 0.45 16.62
N ASP A 329 19.06 -0.78 16.35
CA ASP A 329 20.11 -1.49 17.08
C ASP A 329 20.87 -2.43 16.13
N GLU A 330 21.83 -3.21 16.64
CA GLU A 330 22.61 -4.14 15.82
C GLU A 330 21.75 -5.26 15.20
N GLU A 331 20.66 -5.65 15.87
CA GLU A 331 19.73 -6.69 15.41
C GLU A 331 18.66 -6.14 14.45
N ARG A 332 18.34 -4.85 14.57
CA ARG A 332 17.41 -4.10 13.73
C ARG A 332 18.09 -2.85 13.18
N PRO A 333 18.88 -2.99 12.10
CA PRO A 333 19.50 -1.84 11.47
C PRO A 333 18.45 -0.88 10.90
N ARG A 334 18.87 0.36 10.65
CA ARG A 334 18.04 1.38 10.02
C ARG A 334 17.57 0.91 8.63
N LEU A 335 16.26 0.73 8.46
CA LEU A 335 15.64 0.28 7.20
C LEU A 335 15.20 1.43 6.30
N TYR A 336 14.97 2.61 6.87
CA TYR A 336 14.50 3.80 6.14
C TYR A 336 15.44 4.97 6.38
N ARG A 337 15.68 5.75 5.32
CA ARG A 337 16.33 7.05 5.44
C ARG A 337 15.37 8.07 6.05
N ASN A 338 15.92 9.17 6.55
CA ASN A 338 15.11 10.34 6.86
C ASN A 338 14.54 10.93 5.55
N VAL A 339 13.28 11.38 5.59
CA VAL A 339 12.59 11.95 4.44
C VAL A 339 11.91 13.26 4.84
N LYS A 340 11.94 14.23 3.92
CA LYS A 340 11.18 15.49 3.99
C LYS A 340 10.16 15.53 2.87
N ASN A 341 9.08 16.29 3.03
CA ASN A 341 8.08 16.48 1.98
C ASN A 341 7.49 15.16 1.44
N PHE A 342 7.41 14.12 2.28
CA PHE A 342 6.95 12.79 1.87
C PHE A 342 5.56 12.82 1.23
N ALA A 343 4.71 13.73 1.70
CA ALA A 343 3.39 14.03 1.14
C ALA A 343 3.41 14.27 -0.39
N ALA A 344 4.33 15.09 -0.87
CA ALA A 344 4.42 15.48 -2.27
C ALA A 344 4.95 14.32 -3.12
N PHE A 345 6.01 13.64 -2.64
CA PHE A 345 6.58 12.46 -3.29
C PHE A 345 5.53 11.35 -3.46
N ASN A 346 4.79 11.05 -2.40
CA ASN A 346 3.77 10.00 -2.41
C ASN A 346 2.61 10.30 -3.37
N TYR A 347 2.15 11.56 -3.40
CA TYR A 347 1.05 11.98 -4.29
C TYR A 347 1.38 11.75 -5.76
N GLU A 348 2.62 11.99 -6.17
CA GLU A 348 3.08 11.72 -7.54
C GLU A 348 3.04 10.22 -7.89
N CYS A 349 3.45 9.35 -6.95
CA CYS A 349 3.37 7.90 -7.13
C CYS A 349 1.92 7.40 -7.26
N PHE A 350 1.03 7.86 -6.36
CA PHE A 350 -0.39 7.49 -6.38
C PHE A 350 -1.07 7.85 -7.70
N GLN A 351 -0.82 9.06 -8.22
CA GLN A 351 -1.36 9.50 -9.51
C GLN A 351 -0.90 8.63 -10.69
N LYS A 352 0.31 8.06 -10.60
CA LYS A 352 0.88 7.14 -11.60
C LYS A 352 0.40 5.69 -11.43
N GLY A 353 -0.49 5.40 -10.48
CA GLY A 353 -0.95 4.05 -10.16
C GLY A 353 0.17 3.14 -9.66
N LYS A 354 1.26 3.72 -9.15
CA LYS A 354 2.40 2.99 -8.59
C LYS A 354 2.32 3.14 -7.08
N PRO A 355 2.44 2.05 -6.29
CA PRO A 355 2.59 2.21 -4.86
C PRO A 355 3.84 3.08 -4.62
N PRO A 356 3.74 4.17 -3.84
CA PRO A 356 4.90 4.90 -3.38
C PRO A 356 5.75 3.91 -2.61
N SER A 357 6.88 3.51 -3.18
CA SER A 357 7.77 2.60 -2.49
C SER A 357 8.82 3.42 -1.74
N PRO A 358 8.72 3.56 -0.42
CA PRO A 358 9.84 4.03 0.40
C PRO A 358 10.98 2.99 0.49
N ARG A 359 10.88 1.86 -0.24
CA ARG A 359 11.77 0.69 -0.18
C ARG A 359 12.01 0.13 -1.60
N PRO A 360 12.85 0.75 -2.44
CA PRO A 360 13.22 0.17 -3.73
C PRO A 360 13.92 -1.21 -3.58
N ASP A 361 14.49 -1.50 -2.41
CA ASP A 361 15.10 -2.78 -2.03
C ASP A 361 14.08 -3.92 -1.87
N LEU A 362 12.80 -3.62 -1.66
CA LEU A 362 11.71 -4.60 -1.60
C LEU A 362 10.92 -4.70 -2.92
N VAL A 363 11.07 -3.72 -3.81
CA VAL A 363 10.53 -3.81 -5.16
C VAL A 363 11.50 -4.64 -5.99
N LEU A 364 11.03 -5.82 -6.37
CA LEU A 364 11.79 -6.73 -7.21
C LEU A 364 11.76 -6.22 -8.65
N GLY A 365 12.91 -5.79 -9.17
CA GLY A 365 13.09 -5.60 -10.60
C GLY A 365 13.03 -6.94 -11.35
N LEU A 366 13.38 -8.04 -10.66
CA LEU A 366 13.21 -9.41 -11.13
C LEU A 366 12.99 -10.33 -9.93
N LYS A 367 11.89 -11.10 -9.95
CA LYS A 367 11.50 -11.99 -8.84
C LYS A 367 12.53 -13.10 -8.56
N PRO A 368 12.59 -13.68 -7.35
CA PRO A 368 13.43 -14.85 -7.05
C PRO A 368 13.30 -15.97 -8.09
N HIS A 369 14.43 -16.38 -8.69
CA HIS A 369 14.49 -17.45 -9.68
C HIS A 369 15.92 -17.98 -9.89
N ALA A 370 16.08 -19.11 -10.58
CA ALA A 370 17.35 -19.55 -11.12
C ALA A 370 17.33 -19.37 -12.65
N ASP A 371 18.49 -19.29 -13.31
CA ASP A 371 18.53 -19.15 -14.77
C ASP A 371 18.26 -20.49 -15.45
N GLY A 372 17.43 -20.50 -16.51
CA GLY A 372 17.21 -21.69 -17.33
C GLY A 372 18.36 -22.03 -18.29
N SER A 373 19.43 -21.24 -18.33
CA SER A 373 20.60 -21.43 -19.19
C SER A 373 21.57 -22.48 -18.61
N ALA A 374 22.71 -22.73 -19.27
CA ALA A 374 23.84 -23.40 -18.62
C ALA A 374 24.72 -22.38 -17.87
N ILE A 375 25.06 -21.27 -18.54
CA ILE A 375 25.81 -20.16 -17.96
C ILE A 375 25.16 -18.85 -18.40
N THR A 376 25.04 -17.90 -17.48
CA THR A 376 24.62 -16.53 -17.78
C THR A 376 25.75 -15.57 -17.44
N PHE A 377 26.10 -14.69 -18.38
CA PHE A 377 27.02 -13.59 -18.16
C PHE A 377 26.21 -12.32 -17.99
N VAL A 378 26.38 -11.63 -16.87
CA VAL A 378 25.68 -10.38 -16.57
C VAL A 378 26.70 -9.26 -16.48
N LEU A 379 26.63 -8.33 -17.43
CA LEU A 379 27.25 -7.02 -17.30
C LEU A 379 26.35 -6.16 -16.42
N GLN A 380 26.80 -5.93 -15.19
CA GLN A 380 26.09 -5.07 -14.25
C GLN A 380 26.32 -3.59 -14.57
N ASP A 381 25.38 -2.77 -14.11
CA ASP A 381 25.60 -1.33 -13.99
C ASP A 381 26.84 -1.06 -13.12
N LYS A 382 27.61 -0.03 -13.48
CA LYS A 382 28.87 0.29 -12.81
C LYS A 382 28.66 1.02 -11.49
N GLU A 383 27.53 1.69 -11.33
CA GLU A 383 27.27 2.59 -10.20
C GLU A 383 26.05 2.16 -9.38
N VAL A 384 25.15 1.36 -9.97
CA VAL A 384 23.87 0.99 -9.34
C VAL A 384 23.79 -0.51 -9.08
N GLU A 385 23.96 -0.89 -7.80
CA GLU A 385 23.79 -2.25 -7.33
C GLU A 385 22.32 -2.69 -7.34
N GLY A 386 22.08 -4.00 -7.37
CA GLY A 386 20.72 -4.54 -7.26
C GLY A 386 20.63 -6.07 -7.37
N PHE A 387 21.66 -6.73 -7.88
CA PHE A 387 21.69 -8.19 -8.02
C PHE A 387 21.98 -8.86 -6.67
N GLN A 388 21.17 -9.86 -6.29
CA GLN A 388 21.31 -10.60 -5.03
C GLN A 388 21.13 -12.10 -5.28
N PHE A 389 21.91 -12.95 -4.62
CA PHE A 389 21.72 -14.41 -4.62
C PHE A 389 21.31 -14.92 -3.24
N LEU A 390 20.51 -15.97 -3.20
CA LEU A 390 20.08 -16.63 -1.98
C LEU A 390 21.15 -17.65 -1.56
N LYS A 391 21.65 -17.51 -0.33
CA LYS A 391 22.57 -18.46 0.30
C LYS A 391 22.20 -18.59 1.76
N ASP A 392 22.06 -19.83 2.25
CA ASP A 392 21.73 -20.12 3.66
C ASP A 392 20.49 -19.35 4.16
N ASN A 393 19.45 -19.28 3.31
CA ASN A 393 18.21 -18.51 3.51
C ASN A 393 18.39 -16.99 3.68
N GLN A 394 19.55 -16.46 3.31
CA GLN A 394 19.83 -15.02 3.31
C GLN A 394 20.13 -14.51 1.90
N TRP A 395 19.61 -13.32 1.60
CA TRP A 395 19.89 -12.64 0.33
C TRP A 395 21.23 -11.91 0.43
N ILE A 396 22.22 -12.39 -0.30
CA ILE A 396 23.55 -11.81 -0.37
C ILE A 396 23.64 -10.90 -1.59
N ARG A 397 24.06 -9.65 -1.35
CA ARG A 397 24.27 -8.67 -2.41
C ARG A 397 25.53 -8.99 -3.22
N VAL A 398 25.44 -8.85 -4.54
CA VAL A 398 26.61 -8.90 -5.42
C VAL A 398 27.09 -7.47 -5.67
N PRO A 399 28.31 -7.12 -5.24
CA PRO A 399 28.82 -5.77 -5.41
C PRO A 399 29.01 -5.43 -6.89
N ALA A 400 28.78 -4.17 -7.24
CA ALA A 400 29.13 -3.65 -8.56
C ALA A 400 30.64 -3.43 -8.63
N ILE A 401 31.37 -4.42 -9.16
CA ILE A 401 32.82 -4.30 -9.39
C ILE A 401 33.03 -3.73 -10.79
N PRO A 402 33.63 -2.54 -10.95
CA PRO A 402 33.87 -1.94 -12.26
C PRO A 402 34.64 -2.89 -13.18
N GLN A 403 34.17 -3.03 -14.43
CA GLN A 403 34.75 -3.89 -15.47
C GLN A 403 34.64 -5.41 -15.21
N ALA A 404 34.02 -5.85 -14.12
CA ALA A 404 33.74 -7.25 -13.88
C ALA A 404 32.42 -7.70 -14.55
N LEU A 405 32.39 -8.96 -14.96
CA LEU A 405 31.15 -9.66 -15.31
C LEU A 405 30.73 -10.55 -14.14
N VAL A 406 29.44 -10.57 -13.85
CA VAL A 406 28.87 -11.59 -12.97
C VAL A 406 28.60 -12.84 -13.80
N ILE A 407 29.16 -13.96 -13.37
CA ILE A 407 28.96 -15.26 -14.03
C ILE A 407 28.02 -16.08 -13.15
N ASN A 408 26.84 -16.37 -13.67
CA ASN A 408 25.86 -17.22 -13.02
C ASN A 408 25.77 -18.59 -13.70
N ARG A 409 25.53 -19.64 -12.93
CA ARG A 409 25.28 -20.98 -13.48
C ARG A 409 23.80 -21.26 -13.46
N GLY A 410 23.26 -21.71 -14.59
CA GLY A 410 21.85 -22.03 -14.70
C GLY A 410 21.55 -23.51 -14.53
N ASP A 411 20.27 -23.83 -14.56
CA ASP A 411 19.70 -25.16 -14.34
C ASP A 411 20.27 -26.22 -15.28
N GLN A 412 20.55 -25.89 -16.54
CA GLN A 412 21.08 -26.87 -17.49
C GLN A 412 22.49 -27.33 -17.11
N ALA A 413 23.29 -26.47 -16.47
CA ALA A 413 24.58 -26.87 -15.90
C ALA A 413 24.41 -27.72 -14.63
N GLU A 414 23.41 -27.46 -13.79
CA GLU A 414 23.08 -28.29 -12.63
C GLU A 414 22.66 -29.71 -13.06
N ILE A 415 21.78 -29.81 -14.08
CA ILE A 415 21.31 -31.07 -14.66
C ILE A 415 22.48 -31.88 -15.20
N MET A 416 23.28 -31.30 -16.11
CA MET A 416 24.42 -32.01 -16.74
C MET A 416 25.47 -32.44 -15.71
N SER A 417 25.65 -31.66 -14.65
CA SER A 417 26.62 -31.96 -13.59
C SER A 417 26.09 -32.87 -12.49
N ASN A 418 24.85 -33.38 -12.60
CA ASN A 418 24.20 -34.17 -11.56
C ASN A 418 24.19 -33.47 -10.19
N GLY A 419 23.95 -32.15 -10.16
CA GLY A 419 23.87 -31.35 -8.94
C GLY A 419 25.20 -30.92 -8.33
N ILE A 420 26.34 -31.13 -9.01
CA ILE A 420 27.65 -30.58 -8.56
C ILE A 420 27.61 -29.05 -8.63
N PHE A 421 27.21 -28.53 -9.79
CA PHE A 421 27.16 -27.10 -10.04
C PHE A 421 25.73 -26.60 -9.82
N LYS A 422 25.41 -26.30 -8.57
CA LYS A 422 24.08 -25.77 -8.23
C LYS A 422 23.78 -24.46 -8.95
N SER A 423 22.57 -24.33 -9.47
CA SER A 423 21.96 -23.11 -9.95
C SER A 423 21.49 -22.28 -8.75
N PRO A 424 22.06 -21.09 -8.52
CA PRO A 424 21.66 -20.28 -7.38
C PRO A 424 20.34 -19.58 -7.68
N VAL A 425 19.46 -19.58 -6.68
CA VAL A 425 18.30 -18.69 -6.70
C VAL A 425 18.82 -17.27 -6.50
N HIS A 426 18.39 -16.35 -7.35
CA HIS A 426 18.79 -14.96 -7.34
C HIS A 426 17.60 -14.05 -7.64
N ARG A 427 17.73 -12.77 -7.32
CA ARG A 427 16.73 -11.73 -7.55
C ARG A 427 17.40 -10.41 -7.89
N VAL A 428 16.63 -9.49 -8.45
CA VAL A 428 17.09 -8.11 -8.65
C VAL A 428 16.17 -7.19 -7.86
N VAL A 429 16.76 -6.34 -7.03
CA VAL A 429 16.06 -5.26 -6.34
C VAL A 429 16.24 -3.96 -7.10
N THR A 430 15.26 -3.07 -7.04
CA THR A 430 15.33 -1.76 -7.68
C THR A 430 16.14 -0.75 -6.86
N ASN A 431 16.46 0.39 -7.47
CA ASN A 431 17.07 1.54 -6.81
C ASN A 431 16.12 2.74 -6.93
N SER A 432 15.95 3.52 -5.84
CA SER A 432 15.00 4.64 -5.80
C SER A 432 15.52 5.94 -6.43
N GLU A 433 16.84 6.02 -6.69
CA GLU A 433 17.50 7.26 -7.08
C GLU A 433 17.97 7.24 -8.53
N ARG A 434 18.37 6.06 -9.03
CA ARG A 434 18.95 5.90 -10.35
C ARG A 434 18.40 4.66 -11.04
N GLU A 435 18.15 4.80 -12.34
CA GLU A 435 17.86 3.66 -13.19
C GLU A 435 19.08 2.73 -13.24
N ARG A 436 18.83 1.42 -13.24
CA ARG A 436 19.86 0.40 -13.37
C ARG A 436 19.70 -0.29 -14.71
N ILE A 437 20.75 -0.33 -15.51
CA ILE A 437 20.76 -1.11 -16.75
C ILE A 437 21.76 -2.25 -16.59
N SER A 438 21.33 -3.47 -16.93
CA SER A 438 22.23 -4.62 -17.03
C SER A 438 21.97 -5.38 -18.31
N VAL A 439 23.03 -5.95 -18.88
CA VAL A 439 22.95 -6.81 -20.07
C VAL A 439 23.22 -8.24 -19.64
N ALA A 440 22.27 -9.14 -19.89
CA ALA A 440 22.43 -10.57 -19.62
C ALA A 440 22.61 -11.32 -20.95
N VAL A 441 23.64 -12.17 -21.02
CA VAL A 441 23.91 -13.06 -22.15
C VAL A 441 23.78 -14.49 -21.65
N PHE A 442 22.83 -15.23 -22.22
CA PHE A 442 22.53 -16.60 -21.84
C PHE A 442 23.22 -17.57 -22.79
N SER A 443 24.02 -18.48 -22.23
CA SER A 443 24.62 -19.60 -22.94
C SER A 443 23.85 -20.86 -22.59
N SER A 444 23.14 -21.40 -23.57
CA SER A 444 22.31 -22.60 -23.43
C SER A 444 22.70 -23.63 -24.49
N PRO A 445 22.63 -24.93 -24.16
CA PRO A 445 22.54 -25.99 -25.15
C PRO A 445 21.45 -25.70 -26.19
N ASP A 446 21.67 -26.17 -27.42
CA ASP A 446 20.68 -26.11 -28.50
C ASP A 446 19.37 -26.79 -28.06
N SER A 447 18.22 -26.17 -28.37
CA SER A 447 16.89 -26.67 -28.01
C SER A 447 16.60 -28.07 -28.53
N ASP A 448 17.23 -28.47 -29.65
CA ASP A 448 17.08 -29.80 -30.22
C ASP A 448 17.98 -30.86 -29.57
N LYS A 449 18.92 -30.45 -28.71
CA LYS A 449 19.78 -31.37 -27.98
C LYS A 449 19.14 -31.77 -26.65
N GLU A 450 19.16 -33.07 -26.40
CA GLU A 450 18.84 -33.59 -25.07
C GLU A 450 20.02 -33.35 -24.13
N ILE A 451 19.71 -32.90 -22.93
CA ILE A 451 20.65 -32.78 -21.82
C ILE A 451 20.34 -33.83 -20.76
N GLU A 452 21.39 -34.33 -20.13
CA GLU A 452 21.28 -35.26 -19.00
C GLU A 452 22.53 -35.22 -18.12
N PRO A 453 22.45 -35.72 -16.89
CA PRO A 453 23.63 -36.00 -16.07
C PRO A 453 24.71 -36.76 -16.87
N ILE A 454 25.92 -36.22 -16.92
CA ILE A 454 27.05 -36.87 -17.60
C ILE A 454 27.37 -38.18 -16.89
N GLY A 455 27.46 -39.29 -17.64
CA GLY A 455 27.55 -40.66 -17.10
C GLY A 455 28.58 -40.88 -15.99
N ARG A 456 29.74 -40.21 -16.04
CA ARG A 456 30.80 -40.30 -15.02
C ARG A 456 30.52 -39.54 -13.72
N LEU A 457 29.44 -38.77 -13.64
CA LEU A 457 29.08 -37.90 -12.51
C LEU A 457 27.99 -38.50 -11.61
N PHE A 458 27.64 -39.76 -11.83
CA PHE A 458 26.78 -40.55 -10.94
C PHE A 458 27.25 -42.00 -10.89
N ASN A 459 26.97 -42.67 -9.77
CA ASN A 459 27.25 -44.08 -9.50
C ASN A 459 26.39 -44.52 -8.31
N ASP A 460 26.61 -45.73 -7.78
CA ASP A 460 25.81 -46.25 -6.66
C ASP A 460 25.92 -45.39 -5.39
N SER A 461 27.06 -44.71 -5.16
CA SER A 461 27.25 -43.79 -4.03
C SER A 461 26.70 -42.38 -4.28
N ARG A 462 26.41 -42.04 -5.54
CA ARG A 462 25.83 -40.76 -5.96
C ARG A 462 24.79 -41.01 -7.05
N PRO A 463 23.53 -41.28 -6.69
CA PRO A 463 22.52 -41.63 -7.66
C PRO A 463 22.26 -40.50 -8.65
N ARG A 464 21.70 -40.88 -9.81
CA ARG A 464 21.26 -39.93 -10.82
C ARG A 464 20.10 -39.10 -10.26
N LEU A 465 20.25 -37.78 -10.24
CA LEU A 465 19.26 -36.86 -9.66
C LEU A 465 18.25 -36.34 -10.69
N TYR A 466 18.64 -36.23 -11.96
CA TYR A 466 17.81 -35.61 -13.00
C TYR A 466 17.55 -36.56 -14.17
N LYS A 467 16.33 -36.44 -14.71
CA LYS A 467 15.87 -37.12 -15.92
C LYS A 467 16.59 -36.56 -17.15
N LYS A 468 16.51 -37.28 -18.27
CA LYS A 468 16.92 -36.75 -19.57
C LYS A 468 15.86 -35.75 -20.04
N VAL A 469 16.27 -34.59 -20.55
CA VAL A 469 15.36 -33.52 -20.93
C VAL A 469 15.72 -32.98 -22.30
N LYS A 470 14.71 -32.82 -23.16
CA LYS A 470 14.81 -32.07 -24.42
C LYS A 470 14.14 -30.71 -24.24
N ASN A 471 14.71 -29.67 -24.83
CA ASN A 471 14.16 -28.32 -24.80
C ASN A 471 13.79 -27.83 -23.38
N TYR A 472 14.78 -27.80 -22.49
CA TYR A 472 14.57 -27.38 -21.10
C TYR A 472 14.02 -25.95 -20.97
N VAL A 473 14.28 -25.09 -21.96
CA VAL A 473 13.80 -23.68 -21.96
C VAL A 473 12.27 -23.61 -21.94
N ASP A 474 11.56 -24.47 -22.66
CA ASP A 474 10.10 -24.50 -22.63
C ASP A 474 9.58 -24.98 -21.27
N THR A 475 10.20 -26.04 -20.72
CA THR A 475 9.89 -26.52 -19.36
C THR A 475 10.14 -25.41 -18.33
N TYR A 476 11.22 -24.64 -18.51
CA TYR A 476 11.56 -23.51 -17.67
C TYR A 476 10.41 -22.49 -17.62
N PHE A 477 9.96 -21.99 -18.76
CA PHE A 477 8.91 -20.97 -18.80
C PHE A 477 7.56 -21.48 -18.28
N GLN A 478 7.21 -22.74 -18.55
CA GLN A 478 5.97 -23.33 -18.07
C GLN A 478 5.87 -23.34 -16.54
N TYR A 479 6.94 -23.71 -15.85
CA TYR A 479 6.95 -23.81 -14.38
C TYR A 479 7.27 -22.47 -13.71
N TYR A 480 8.11 -21.64 -14.33
CA TYR A 480 8.44 -20.31 -13.84
C TYR A 480 7.20 -19.39 -13.72
N GLN A 481 6.26 -19.50 -14.67
CA GLN A 481 4.99 -18.77 -14.63
C GLN A 481 4.10 -19.20 -13.46
N GLN A 482 4.19 -20.46 -13.03
CA GLN A 482 3.44 -21.00 -11.88
C GLN A 482 4.12 -20.71 -10.54
N GLY A 483 5.23 -19.97 -10.52
CA GLY A 483 6.00 -19.69 -9.29
C GLY A 483 6.76 -20.91 -8.74
N LYS A 484 6.87 -22.00 -9.51
CA LYS A 484 7.57 -23.22 -9.13
C LYS A 484 9.02 -23.18 -9.63
N ARG A 485 9.92 -23.91 -8.94
CA ARG A 485 11.31 -24.09 -9.37
C ARG A 485 11.33 -25.05 -10.58
N PRO A 486 11.71 -24.62 -11.79
CA PRO A 486 11.55 -25.47 -12.96
C PRO A 486 12.40 -26.73 -12.95
N ILE A 487 13.60 -26.67 -12.35
CA ILE A 487 14.51 -27.81 -12.26
C ILE A 487 13.94 -28.97 -11.43
N ASP A 488 13.00 -28.69 -10.53
CA ASP A 488 12.37 -29.74 -9.71
C ASP A 488 11.41 -30.60 -10.56
N ALA A 489 10.89 -30.09 -11.68
CA ALA A 489 10.06 -30.87 -12.61
C ALA A 489 10.83 -32.00 -13.31
N VAL A 490 12.14 -31.84 -13.44
CA VAL A 490 13.02 -32.79 -14.14
C VAL A 490 13.88 -33.61 -13.18
N ARG A 491 13.69 -33.43 -11.87
CA ARG A 491 14.27 -34.26 -10.84
C ARG A 491 13.53 -35.61 -10.76
N TYR A 492 14.22 -36.66 -10.33
CA TYR A 492 13.60 -37.95 -9.99
C TYR A 492 12.77 -37.87 -8.71
#